data_AF-A0A8B7DPH4-F1
#
_entry.id   AF-A0A8B7DPH4-F1
#
_cell.length_a   1.000
_cell.length_b   1.000
_cell.length_c   1.000
_cell.angle_alpha   90.00
_cell.angle_beta   90.00
_cell.angle_gamma   90.00
#
_symmetry.space_group_name_H-M   'P 1'
#
loop_
_entity.id
_entity.type
_entity.pdbx_description
1 polymer ?
#
loop_
_entity_poly.entity_id
_entity_poly.type
_entity_poly.pdbx_seq_one_letter_code
_entity_poly.pdbx_strand_id
1 'polypeptide(L)'
;DGNWSNWTTYESCSNSCGICFTRQERYCNNPAPADGGHDCFGNNVQYSENNTLCRVNGDWTQWSSWSLCSQPCHGGVKIRYRSCTNPVPKYGGLPCNGNNADEVTCISDKCKNVKVNFGIIFTDVDYIEQFVNPSDEVYNPLEDKIKTAIQNLYNKFNKTVLLNLMLNSIKNVKDYQTKP
;
A
#
# COMPACT_ATOMS: atom_id res chain seq x y z
N ASP A 1 -18.38 -72.57 2.47
CA ASP A 1 -17.72 -71.28 2.17
C ASP A 1 -18.03 -70.28 3.26
N GLY A 2 -17.07 -69.41 3.60
CA GLY A 2 -17.26 -68.35 4.58
C GLY A 2 -18.01 -67.14 4.03
N ASN A 3 -18.56 -66.32 4.92
CA ASN A 3 -19.24 -65.08 4.55
C ASN A 3 -18.87 -63.92 5.49
N TRP A 4 -18.92 -62.71 4.94
CA TRP A 4 -18.52 -61.48 5.60
C TRP A 4 -19.46 -61.10 6.76
N SER A 5 -18.88 -60.57 7.84
CA SER A 5 -19.59 -59.81 8.86
C SER A 5 -20.10 -58.48 8.30
N ASN A 6 -20.96 -57.81 9.05
CA ASN A 6 -21.21 -56.38 8.84
C ASN A 6 -19.90 -55.59 9.02
N TRP A 7 -19.79 -54.46 8.34
CA TRP A 7 -18.71 -53.50 8.56
C TRP A 7 -18.75 -52.94 9.98
N THR A 8 -17.58 -52.69 10.57
CA THR A 8 -17.46 -51.97 11.84
C THR A 8 -18.03 -50.55 11.72
N THR A 9 -18.50 -50.00 12.84
CA THR A 9 -18.93 -48.59 12.90
C THR A 9 -17.75 -47.66 12.61
N TYR A 10 -18.04 -46.50 12.02
CA TYR A 10 -17.04 -45.45 11.80
C TYR A 10 -16.36 -45.09 13.12
N GLU A 11 -15.03 -45.13 13.14
CA GLU A 11 -14.28 -44.38 14.14
C GLU A 11 -14.44 -42.89 13.84
N SER A 12 -14.97 -42.14 14.81
CA SER A 12 -15.23 -40.71 14.67
C SER A 12 -13.94 -39.94 14.42
N CYS A 13 -13.95 -39.04 13.44
CA CYS A 13 -12.83 -38.12 13.22
C CYS A 13 -12.61 -37.24 14.47
N SER A 14 -11.38 -37.27 15.00
CA SER A 14 -10.97 -36.45 16.14
C SER A 14 -10.80 -34.97 15.78
N ASN A 15 -10.56 -34.67 14.51
CA ASN A 15 -10.36 -33.31 14.03
C ASN A 15 -11.71 -32.63 13.77
N SER A 16 -11.87 -31.42 14.32
CA SER A 16 -13.06 -30.58 14.09
C SER A 16 -13.13 -30.00 12.67
N CYS A 17 -12.01 -29.97 11.96
CA CYS A 17 -11.90 -29.59 10.55
C CYS A 17 -10.63 -30.20 9.93
N GLY A 18 -10.52 -30.16 8.60
CA GLY A 18 -9.40 -30.70 7.82
C GLY A 18 -9.74 -32.04 7.18
N ILE A 19 -8.72 -32.65 6.56
CA ILE A 19 -8.82 -33.99 5.99
C ILE A 19 -8.66 -35.02 7.11
N CYS A 20 -9.57 -35.98 7.14
CA CYS A 20 -9.54 -37.12 8.04
C CYS A 20 -9.92 -38.39 7.26
N PHE A 21 -9.28 -39.51 7.59
CA PHE A 21 -9.59 -40.81 7.03
C PHE A 21 -10.27 -41.67 8.10
N THR A 22 -11.42 -42.24 7.75
CA THR A 22 -12.10 -43.24 8.57
C THR A 22 -11.81 -44.63 7.99
N ARG A 23 -11.57 -45.61 8.88
CA ARG A 23 -11.27 -46.99 8.52
C ARG A 23 -12.38 -47.89 9.01
N GLN A 24 -12.89 -48.73 8.12
CA GLN A 24 -13.85 -49.77 8.48
C GLN A 24 -13.27 -51.13 8.14
N GLU A 25 -13.59 -52.10 8.97
CA GLU A 25 -13.19 -53.49 8.80
C GLU A 25 -14.41 -54.41 8.77
N ARG A 26 -14.27 -55.54 8.08
CA ARG A 26 -15.21 -56.66 8.16
C ARG A 26 -14.41 -57.95 8.25
N TYR A 27 -14.99 -58.96 8.85
CA TYR A 27 -14.32 -60.23 9.15
C TYR A 27 -15.05 -61.39 8.49
N CYS A 28 -14.31 -62.38 8.01
CA CYS A 28 -14.88 -63.58 7.39
C CYS A 28 -15.32 -64.59 8.46
N ASN A 29 -16.38 -64.26 9.21
CA ASN A 29 -16.80 -65.05 10.37
C ASN A 29 -18.32 -65.22 10.50
N ASN A 30 -19.10 -64.92 9.45
CA ASN A 30 -20.57 -64.96 9.51
C ASN A 30 -21.23 -65.73 8.34
N PRO A 31 -20.99 -67.05 8.18
CA PRO A 31 -20.19 -67.93 9.05
C PRO A 31 -18.72 -67.99 8.64
N ALA A 32 -17.85 -68.52 9.51
CA ALA A 32 -16.46 -68.79 9.16
C ALA A 32 -16.36 -69.99 8.19
N PRO A 33 -15.37 -70.03 7.28
CA PRO A 33 -15.11 -71.21 6.45
C PRO A 33 -14.85 -72.46 7.31
N ALA A 34 -15.50 -73.58 6.99
CA ALA A 34 -15.34 -74.88 7.64
C ALA A 34 -15.37 -76.00 6.59
N ASP A 35 -14.88 -77.20 6.97
CA ASP A 35 -14.92 -78.43 6.15
C ASP A 35 -14.40 -78.28 4.71
N GLY A 36 -13.34 -77.48 4.53
CA GLY A 36 -12.73 -77.21 3.22
C GLY A 36 -13.42 -76.11 2.40
N GLY A 37 -14.36 -75.38 2.99
CA GLY A 37 -15.01 -74.22 2.35
C GLY A 37 -14.05 -73.07 2.05
N HIS A 38 -14.39 -72.29 1.01
CA HIS A 38 -13.57 -71.17 0.56
C HIS A 38 -13.62 -69.96 1.50
N ASP A 39 -12.52 -69.21 1.55
CA ASP A 39 -12.42 -67.93 2.24
C ASP A 39 -13.24 -66.84 1.52
N CYS A 40 -13.54 -65.76 2.22
CA CYS A 40 -14.34 -64.66 1.69
C CYS A 40 -13.60 -63.90 0.59
N PHE A 41 -14.25 -63.70 -0.56
CA PHE A 41 -13.68 -62.92 -1.66
C PHE A 41 -13.95 -61.41 -1.48
N GLY A 42 -12.92 -60.58 -1.70
CA GLY A 42 -12.97 -59.11 -1.67
C GLY A 42 -12.20 -58.45 -0.50
N ASN A 43 -12.25 -57.12 -0.42
CA ASN A 43 -11.50 -56.37 0.60
C ASN A 43 -12.12 -56.51 1.99
N ASN A 44 -11.29 -56.70 3.02
CA ASN A 44 -11.69 -56.70 4.43
C ASN A 44 -11.58 -55.33 5.10
N VAL A 45 -10.99 -54.35 4.40
CA VAL A 45 -10.79 -52.97 4.88
C VAL A 45 -11.29 -51.99 3.83
N GLN A 46 -11.96 -50.92 4.27
CA GLN A 46 -12.28 -49.77 3.43
C GLN A 46 -11.92 -48.45 4.13
N TYR A 47 -11.52 -47.46 3.34
CA TYR A 47 -11.18 -46.11 3.79
C TYR A 47 -12.18 -45.11 3.22
N SER A 48 -12.61 -44.14 4.03
CA SER A 48 -13.43 -43.01 3.58
C SER A 48 -12.81 -41.69 4.03
N GLU A 49 -12.75 -40.72 3.12
CA GLU A 49 -12.22 -39.39 3.36
C GLU A 49 -13.35 -38.45 3.81
N ASN A 50 -13.13 -37.75 4.91
CA ASN A 50 -13.94 -36.61 5.32
C ASN A 50 -13.09 -35.34 5.24
N ASN A 51 -13.51 -34.37 4.42
CA ASN A 51 -12.83 -33.11 4.24
C ASN A 51 -13.72 -31.95 4.71
N THR A 52 -13.45 -31.45 5.91
CA THR A 52 -14.15 -30.29 6.47
C THR A 52 -13.28 -29.04 6.33
N LEU A 53 -13.81 -27.93 5.82
CA LEU A 53 -13.02 -26.70 5.66
C LEU A 53 -12.64 -26.09 7.01
N CYS A 54 -11.33 -25.91 7.24
CA CYS A 54 -10.83 -25.25 8.45
C CYS A 54 -10.92 -23.74 8.35
N ARG A 55 -11.38 -23.09 9.42
CA ARG A 55 -11.32 -21.64 9.55
C ARG A 55 -9.87 -21.19 9.51
N VAL A 56 -9.57 -20.18 8.69
CA VAL A 56 -8.25 -19.54 8.67
C VAL A 56 -8.46 -18.11 9.15
N ASN A 57 -7.98 -17.81 10.35
CA ASN A 57 -7.98 -16.43 10.83
C ASN A 57 -6.94 -15.63 10.06
N GLY A 58 -7.26 -14.37 9.77
CA GLY A 58 -6.29 -13.47 9.17
C GLY A 58 -5.19 -13.11 10.14
N ASP A 59 -4.00 -12.93 9.60
CA ASP A 59 -2.89 -12.35 10.35
C ASP A 59 -2.13 -11.34 9.50
N TRP A 60 -1.47 -10.42 10.19
CA TRP A 60 -0.82 -9.27 9.59
C TRP A 60 0.44 -9.69 8.83
N THR A 61 0.66 -9.08 7.67
CA THR A 61 1.99 -9.04 7.08
C THR A 61 2.95 -8.27 7.99
N GLN A 62 4.24 -8.42 7.73
CA GLN A 62 5.20 -7.44 8.21
C GLN A 62 4.83 -6.03 7.73
N TRP A 63 5.19 -5.03 8.52
CA TRP A 63 5.08 -3.64 8.12
C TRP A 63 5.97 -3.37 6.90
N SER A 64 5.50 -2.51 6.01
CA SER A 64 6.34 -1.88 4.99
C SER A 64 7.44 -1.06 5.64
N SER A 65 8.46 -0.74 4.85
CA SER A 65 9.35 0.38 5.18
C SER A 65 8.54 1.67 5.38
N TRP A 66 9.06 2.56 6.21
CA TRP A 66 8.53 3.91 6.34
C TRP A 66 8.65 4.67 5.01
N SER A 67 7.66 5.49 4.70
CA SER A 67 7.75 6.50 3.64
C SER A 67 8.86 7.51 3.94
N LEU A 68 9.21 8.30 2.92
CA LEU A 68 9.92 9.55 3.15
C LEU A 68 9.06 10.49 4.03
N CYS A 69 9.73 11.43 4.69
CA CYS A 69 9.05 12.49 5.43
C CYS A 69 8.21 13.34 4.47
N SER A 70 7.00 13.71 4.87
CA SER A 70 6.09 14.52 4.05
C SER A 70 6.63 15.90 3.69
N GLN A 71 7.61 16.40 4.47
CA GLN A 71 8.31 17.65 4.22
C GLN A 71 9.82 17.42 4.17
N PRO A 72 10.55 18.14 3.28
CA PRO A 72 12.00 18.05 3.19
C PRO A 72 12.72 18.80 4.33
N CYS A 73 12.03 19.71 5.01
CA CYS A 73 12.54 20.52 6.12
C CYS A 73 11.37 20.97 7.03
N HIS A 74 11.64 21.52 8.22
CA HIS A 74 10.67 21.87 9.27
C HIS A 74 9.90 20.72 9.93
N GLY A 75 10.30 19.49 9.67
CA GLY A 75 9.64 18.30 10.18
C GLY A 75 8.35 18.01 9.41
N GLY A 76 7.85 16.81 9.59
CA GLY A 76 6.65 16.33 8.91
C GLY A 76 6.19 15.01 9.50
N VAL A 77 5.54 14.20 8.68
CA VAL A 77 5.09 12.86 9.06
C VAL A 77 5.58 11.83 8.06
N LYS A 78 5.86 10.63 8.54
CA LYS A 78 6.14 9.46 7.73
C LYS A 78 5.15 8.37 8.08
N ILE A 79 4.76 7.58 7.09
CA ILE A 79 3.70 6.59 7.20
C ILE A 79 4.25 5.22 6.77
N ARG A 80 3.75 4.15 7.38
CA ARG A 80 3.97 2.77 6.95
C ARG A 80 2.67 1.98 6.94
N TYR A 81 2.64 0.86 6.22
CA TYR A 81 1.45 0.07 6.02
C TYR A 81 1.69 -1.42 6.25
N ARG A 82 0.62 -2.16 6.55
CA ARG A 82 0.60 -3.62 6.59
C ARG A 82 -0.73 -4.13 6.04
N SER A 83 -0.81 -5.40 5.69
CA SER A 83 -2.03 -6.00 5.13
C SER A 83 -2.43 -7.26 5.90
N CYS A 84 -3.73 -7.53 5.97
CA CYS A 84 -4.27 -8.72 6.62
C CYS A 84 -4.27 -9.91 5.65
N THR A 85 -3.08 -10.35 5.25
CA THR A 85 -2.91 -11.33 4.17
C THR A 85 -1.91 -12.43 4.48
N ASN A 86 -1.39 -12.49 5.71
CA ASN A 86 -0.41 -13.49 6.11
C ASN A 86 -0.87 -14.29 7.35
N PRO A 87 -1.95 -15.09 7.26
CA PRO A 87 -2.68 -15.43 6.04
C PRO A 87 -3.92 -14.55 5.81
N VAL A 88 -4.56 -14.70 4.64
CA VAL A 88 -5.87 -14.08 4.36
C VAL A 88 -6.95 -14.84 5.13
N PRO A 89 -7.88 -14.17 5.83
CA PRO A 89 -9.01 -14.84 6.47
C PRO A 89 -9.83 -15.66 5.47
N LYS A 90 -10.15 -16.92 5.81
CA LYS A 90 -10.98 -17.81 4.99
C LYS A 90 -11.94 -18.63 5.84
N TYR A 91 -13.01 -19.10 5.20
CA TYR A 91 -13.97 -20.05 5.76
C TYR A 91 -14.59 -19.58 7.09
N GLY A 92 -14.87 -18.27 7.21
CA GLY A 92 -15.41 -17.68 8.44
C GLY A 92 -14.39 -17.47 9.56
N GLY A 93 -13.10 -17.48 9.24
CA GLY A 93 -12.05 -17.04 10.15
C GLY A 93 -12.09 -15.52 10.40
N LEU A 94 -11.52 -15.11 11.53
CA LEU A 94 -11.57 -13.74 12.01
C LEU A 94 -10.69 -12.79 11.17
N PRO A 95 -11.10 -11.53 10.97
CA PRO A 95 -10.22 -10.52 10.39
C PRO A 95 -9.12 -10.11 11.37
N CYS A 96 -8.05 -9.50 10.85
CA CYS A 96 -7.00 -8.95 11.69
C CYS A 96 -7.50 -7.79 12.54
N ASN A 97 -7.08 -7.75 13.80
CA ASN A 97 -7.40 -6.66 14.72
C ASN A 97 -6.28 -5.60 14.69
N GLY A 98 -6.67 -4.32 14.67
CA GLY A 98 -5.78 -3.16 14.69
C GLY A 98 -5.69 -2.41 13.36
N ASN A 99 -4.89 -1.34 13.35
CA ASN A 99 -4.76 -0.47 12.17
C ASN A 99 -3.84 -1.09 11.11
N ASN A 100 -4.16 -0.84 9.84
CA ASN A 100 -3.35 -1.20 8.69
C ASN A 100 -2.32 -0.12 8.31
N ALA A 101 -2.41 1.06 8.92
CA ALA A 101 -1.53 2.19 8.73
C ALA A 101 -1.01 2.69 10.08
N ASP A 102 0.22 3.19 10.08
CA ASP A 102 0.88 3.79 11.25
C ASP A 102 1.61 5.06 10.80
N GLU A 103 1.56 6.10 11.61
CA GLU A 103 2.03 7.45 11.30
C GLU A 103 2.86 8.01 12.45
N VAL A 104 4.04 8.52 12.14
CA VAL A 104 4.96 9.09 13.13
C VAL A 104 5.58 10.38 12.62
N THR A 105 5.78 11.34 13.52
CA THR A 105 6.47 12.59 13.22
C THR A 105 7.95 12.34 12.87
N CYS A 106 8.42 12.97 11.81
CA CYS A 106 9.84 13.05 11.45
C CYS A 106 10.37 14.44 11.77
N ILE A 107 11.56 14.49 12.39
CA ILE A 107 12.28 15.73 12.69
C ILE A 107 13.28 15.97 11.56
N SER A 108 13.29 17.19 11.04
CA SER A 108 14.27 17.65 10.05
C SER A 108 14.67 19.08 10.36
N ASP A 109 15.83 19.49 9.85
CA ASP A 109 16.31 20.86 10.00
C ASP A 109 15.34 21.89 9.41
N LYS A 110 15.49 23.14 9.86
CA LYS A 110 14.78 24.29 9.27
C LYS A 110 15.16 24.42 7.79
N CYS A 111 14.22 24.86 6.96
CA CYS A 111 14.54 25.13 5.56
C CYS A 111 15.59 26.24 5.46
N LYS A 112 16.53 26.06 4.51
CA LYS A 112 17.48 27.12 4.17
C LYS A 112 16.80 28.10 3.22
N ASN A 113 16.91 29.39 3.52
CA ASN A 113 16.52 30.43 2.57
C ASN A 113 17.51 30.43 1.40
N VAL A 114 17.00 30.30 0.18
CA VAL A 114 17.81 30.32 -1.04
C VAL A 114 17.48 31.59 -1.82
N LYS A 115 18.50 32.35 -2.22
CA LYS A 115 18.34 33.45 -3.17
C LYS A 115 18.35 32.86 -4.58
N VAL A 116 17.31 33.14 -5.34
CA VAL A 116 17.20 32.68 -6.73
C VAL A 116 17.11 33.90 -7.64
N ASN A 117 17.93 33.91 -8.70
CA ASN A 117 17.90 34.94 -9.73
C ASN A 117 17.10 34.41 -10.92
N PHE A 118 16.07 35.14 -11.34
CA PHE A 118 15.26 34.79 -12.50
C PHE A 118 15.40 35.88 -13.56
N GLY A 119 15.60 35.47 -14.81
CA GLY A 119 15.40 36.33 -15.98
C GLY A 119 13.96 36.15 -16.45
N ILE A 120 13.17 37.22 -16.46
CA ILE A 120 11.78 37.22 -16.93
C ILE A 120 11.68 38.17 -18.12
N ILE A 121 11.14 37.67 -19.23
CA ILE A 121 10.91 38.46 -20.45
C ILE A 121 9.40 38.58 -20.64
N PHE A 122 8.91 39.81 -20.72
CA PHE A 122 7.53 40.11 -21.09
C PHE A 122 7.48 40.48 -22.56
N THR A 123 6.75 39.71 -23.36
CA THR A 123 6.59 39.97 -24.81
C THR A 123 5.43 40.90 -25.11
N ASP A 124 4.55 41.14 -24.12
CA ASP A 124 3.34 41.95 -24.21
C ASP A 124 3.47 43.29 -23.49
N VAL A 125 4.67 43.65 -23.04
CA VAL A 125 4.96 44.89 -22.31
C VAL A 125 6.18 45.56 -22.94
N ASP A 126 5.97 46.76 -23.47
CA ASP A 126 7.08 47.61 -23.91
C ASP A 126 7.79 48.22 -22.68
N TYR A 127 9.12 48.24 -22.73
CA TYR A 127 9.91 48.85 -21.66
C TYR A 127 9.68 50.36 -21.60
N ILE A 128 9.42 50.86 -20.39
CA ILE A 128 9.42 52.29 -20.07
C ILE A 128 10.39 52.57 -18.91
N GLU A 129 11.00 53.76 -18.90
CA GLU A 129 12.01 54.12 -17.89
C GLU A 129 11.44 54.19 -16.47
N GLN A 130 10.15 54.45 -16.33
CA GLN A 130 9.43 54.49 -15.04
C GLN A 130 9.41 53.14 -14.31
N PHE A 131 9.66 52.03 -15.01
CA PHE A 131 9.80 50.73 -14.35
C PHE A 131 11.05 50.63 -13.46
N VAL A 132 12.00 51.55 -13.57
CA VAL A 132 13.22 51.54 -12.74
C VAL A 132 12.95 52.11 -11.34
N ASN A 133 11.88 52.89 -11.16
CA ASN A 133 11.62 53.61 -9.93
C ASN A 133 10.39 53.06 -9.18
N PRO A 134 10.56 52.46 -7.99
CA PRO A 134 9.46 51.93 -7.20
C PRO A 134 8.42 52.94 -6.73
N SER A 135 8.73 54.24 -6.77
CA SER A 135 7.79 55.31 -6.40
C SER A 135 6.84 55.71 -7.54
N ASP A 136 7.08 55.24 -8.77
CA ASP A 136 6.20 55.53 -9.90
C ASP A 136 4.96 54.63 -9.88
N GLU A 137 3.79 55.20 -10.21
CA GLU A 137 2.51 54.47 -10.19
C GLU A 137 2.50 53.24 -11.12
N VAL A 138 3.33 53.27 -12.17
CA VAL A 138 3.41 52.22 -13.19
C VAL A 138 4.28 51.02 -12.75
N TYR A 139 5.03 51.15 -11.65
CA TYR A 139 5.86 50.08 -11.10
C TYR A 139 5.02 48.97 -10.44
N ASN A 140 4.02 49.35 -9.63
CA ASN A 140 3.21 48.39 -8.86
C ASN A 140 2.49 47.35 -9.74
N PRO A 141 1.85 47.72 -10.87
CA PRO A 141 1.24 46.75 -11.78
C PRO A 141 2.23 45.74 -12.38
N LEU A 142 3.46 46.17 -12.69
CA LEU A 142 4.51 45.27 -13.21
C LEU A 142 4.97 44.30 -12.12
N GLU A 143 5.17 44.81 -10.90
CA GLU A 143 5.52 43.97 -9.75
C GLU A 143 4.45 42.90 -9.49
N ASP A 144 3.17 43.28 -9.50
CA ASP A 144 2.06 42.34 -9.32
C ASP A 144 1.98 41.31 -10.45
N LYS A 145 2.26 41.71 -11.69
CA LYS A 145 2.34 40.79 -12.83
C LYS A 145 3.47 39.77 -12.66
N ILE A 146 4.64 40.20 -12.18
CA ILE A 146 5.77 39.31 -11.86
C ILE A 146 5.41 38.36 -10.71
N LYS A 147 4.84 38.87 -9.62
CA LYS A 147 4.41 38.06 -8.46
C LYS A 147 3.42 36.97 -8.89
N THR A 148 2.42 37.35 -9.67
CA THR A 148 1.38 36.43 -10.17
C THR A 148 1.97 35.37 -11.09
N ALA A 149 2.87 35.74 -12.01
CA ALA A 149 3.53 34.79 -12.89
C ALA A 149 4.34 33.74 -12.11
N ILE A 150 5.12 34.17 -11.11
CA ILE A 150 5.90 33.26 -10.26
C ILE A 150 4.97 32.37 -9.43
N GLN A 151 3.92 32.92 -8.82
CA GLN A 151 2.93 32.12 -8.09
C GLN A 151 2.30 31.03 -8.98
N ASN A 152 1.91 31.38 -10.21
CA ASN A 152 1.32 30.42 -11.15
C ASN A 152 2.27 29.28 -11.55
N LEU A 153 3.58 29.55 -11.65
CA LEU A 153 4.58 28.50 -11.89
C LEU A 153 4.60 27.46 -10.76
N TYR A 154 4.47 27.90 -9.51
CA TYR A 154 4.48 27.01 -8.34
C TYR A 154 3.12 26.37 -8.04
N ASN A 155 2.02 27.02 -8.43
CA ASN A 155 0.66 26.50 -8.26
C ASN A 155 0.46 25.12 -8.93
N LYS A 156 1.14 24.87 -10.06
CA LYS A 156 1.12 23.57 -10.75
C LYS A 156 1.59 22.40 -9.86
N PHE A 157 2.37 22.68 -8.82
CA PHE A 157 2.91 21.68 -7.90
C PHE A 157 2.09 21.52 -6.62
N ASN A 158 0.90 22.13 -6.51
CA ASN A 158 0.10 22.20 -5.26
C ASN A 158 0.94 22.69 -4.06
N LYS A 159 1.86 23.63 -4.30
CA LYS A 159 2.70 24.22 -3.24
C LYS A 159 2.32 25.69 -3.04
N THR A 160 1.97 26.05 -1.81
CA THR A 160 1.86 27.44 -1.36
C THR A 160 3.26 27.97 -1.07
N VAL A 161 3.75 28.88 -1.91
CA VAL A 161 5.04 29.55 -1.72
C VAL A 161 4.79 30.97 -1.20
N LEU A 162 5.28 31.26 0.00
CA LEU A 162 5.38 32.64 0.51
C LEU A 162 6.53 33.32 -0.23
N LEU A 163 6.18 34.13 -1.23
CA LEU A 163 7.12 34.87 -2.06
C LEU A 163 7.33 36.27 -1.46
N ASN A 164 8.52 36.53 -0.94
CA ASN A 164 8.99 37.89 -0.68
C ASN A 164 9.85 38.32 -1.87
N LEU A 165 9.21 38.91 -2.87
CA LEU A 165 9.85 39.33 -4.11
C LEU A 165 10.40 40.74 -3.94
N MET A 166 11.72 40.89 -4.08
CA MET A 166 12.38 42.18 -4.20
C MET A 166 12.96 42.32 -5.61
N LEU A 167 12.43 43.26 -6.38
CA LEU A 167 12.96 43.62 -7.68
C LEU A 167 14.17 44.53 -7.48
N ASN A 168 15.36 43.96 -7.62
CA ASN A 168 16.60 44.73 -7.39
C ASN A 168 17.04 45.55 -8.62
N SER A 169 16.61 45.16 -9.83
CA SER A 169 16.97 45.86 -11.06
C SER A 169 16.03 45.46 -12.20
N ILE A 170 15.58 46.46 -12.95
CA ILE A 170 14.89 46.28 -14.23
C ILE A 170 15.76 46.96 -15.29
N LYS A 171 16.06 46.25 -16.38
CA LYS A 171 16.92 46.73 -17.47
C LYS A 171 16.27 46.45 -18.80
N ASN A 172 16.59 47.25 -19.81
CA ASN A 172 16.10 47.01 -21.15
C ASN A 172 16.81 45.78 -21.75
N VAL A 173 16.09 44.93 -22.47
CA VAL A 173 16.68 43.76 -23.16
C VAL A 173 17.79 44.20 -24.13
N LYS A 174 17.66 45.39 -24.74
CA LYS A 174 18.67 45.97 -25.63
C LYS A 174 19.99 46.25 -24.92
N ASP A 175 20.00 46.46 -23.61
CA ASP A 175 21.22 46.69 -22.81
C ASP A 175 22.06 45.41 -22.64
N TYR A 176 21.47 44.23 -22.90
CA TYR A 176 22.19 42.95 -22.88
C TYR A 176 22.77 42.58 -24.24
N GLN A 177 22.29 43.20 -25.33
CA GLN A 177 22.75 42.92 -26.68
C GLN A 177 23.99 43.74 -27.09
N THR A 178 24.50 44.61 -26.22
CA THR A 178 25.60 45.54 -26.50
C THR A 178 26.95 45.14 -25.89
N LYS A 179 27.09 43.96 -25.29
CA LYS A 179 28.41 43.42 -24.93
C LYS A 179 28.93 42.49 -26.04
N PRO A 180 30.06 42.81 -26.70
CA PRO A 180 30.80 41.82 -27.49
C PRO A 180 31.34 40.69 -26.61
#